data_AF-A0A1Y3YAA3-F1
#
_entry.id   AF-A0A1Y3YAA3-F1
#
_cell.length_a   1.000
_cell.length_b   1.000
_cell.length_c   1.000
_cell.angle_alpha   90.00
_cell.angle_beta   90.00
_cell.angle_gamma   90.00
#
_symmetry.space_group_name_H-M   'P 1'
#
loop_
_entity.id
_entity.type
_entity.pdbx_description
1 polymer ?
#
loop_
_entity_poly.entity_id
_entity_poly.type
_entity_poly.pdbx_seq_one_letter_code
_entity_poly.pdbx_strand_id
1 'polypeptide(L)' 'MSRETLKNLIELVPENEIDILYHVIVKFIPEVEPEPEEIEAIREGRKDRAENGTVSHEEIDWG' A
#
# COMPACT_ATOMS: atom_id res chain seq x y z
N MET A 1 -6.56 13.72 5.22
CA MET A 1 -5.71 14.78 4.61
C MET A 1 -6.53 15.49 3.54
N SER A 2 -6.47 16.82 3.44
CA SER A 2 -7.15 17.54 2.37
C SER A 2 -6.26 17.60 1.12
N ARG A 3 -6.87 17.81 -0.06
CA ARG A 3 -6.14 18.04 -1.32
C ARG A 3 -5.16 19.21 -1.20
N GLU A 4 -5.55 20.24 -0.46
CA GLU A 4 -4.75 21.45 -0.26
C GLU A 4 -3.51 21.19 0.61
N THR A 5 -3.65 20.41 1.68
CA THR A 5 -2.50 19.97 2.49
C THR A 5 -1.51 19.17 1.66
N LEU A 6 -1.98 18.27 0.79
CA LEU A 6 -1.12 17.47 -0.08
C LEU A 6 -0.35 18.34 -1.08
N LYS A 7 -1.02 19.32 -1.70
CA LYS A 7 -0.38 20.26 -2.64
C LYS A 7 0.78 21.00 -1.97
N ASN A 8 0.53 21.55 -0.78
CA ASN A 8 1.56 22.28 -0.03
C ASN A 8 2.75 21.40 0.34
N LEU A 9 2.55 20.10 0.58
CA LEU A 9 3.64 19.17 0.87
C LEU A 9 4.49 18.85 -0.36
N ILE A 10 3.88 18.72 -1.54
CA ILE A 10 4.61 18.47 -2.80
C ILE A 10 5.51 19.66 -3.15
N GLU A 11 5.07 20.89 -2.90
CA GLU A 11 5.86 22.10 -3.14
C GLU A 11 7.11 22.22 -2.24
N LEU A 12 7.17 21.46 -1.14
CA LEU A 12 8.32 21.42 -0.22
C LEU A 12 9.35 20.34 -0.60
N VAL A 13 9.05 19.50 -1.58
CA VAL A 13 9.95 18.42 -2.01
C VAL A 13 11.07 19.01 -2.88
N PRO A 14 12.34 18.68 -2.61
CA PRO A 14 13.46 19.05 -3.49
C PRO A 14 13.26 18.54 -4.91
N GLU A 15 13.59 19.35 -5.91
CA GLU A 15 13.36 19.01 -7.33
C GLU A 15 14.07 17.71 -7.74
N ASN A 16 15.25 17.42 -7.18
CA ASN A 16 16.00 16.18 -7.41
C ASN A 16 15.34 14.91 -6.83
N GLU A 17 14.29 15.06 -6.00
CA GLU A 17 13.53 13.96 -5.40
C GLU A 17 12.14 13.79 -6.04
N ILE A 18 11.69 14.74 -6.87
CA ILE A 18 10.37 14.69 -7.52
C ILE A 18 10.23 13.45 -8.40
N ASP A 19 11.26 13.11 -9.17
CA ASP A 19 11.24 11.92 -10.03
C ASP A 19 11.07 10.64 -9.20
N ILE A 20 11.72 10.56 -8.04
CA ILE A 20 11.61 9.41 -7.15
C ILE A 20 10.18 9.29 -6.62
N LEU A 21 9.61 10.40 -6.13
CA LEU A 21 8.23 10.41 -5.64
C LEU A 21 7.22 10.07 -6.74
N TYR A 22 7.42 10.59 -7.96
CA TYR A 22 6.58 10.26 -9.11
C TYR A 22 6.57 8.76 -9.38
N HIS A 23 7.75 8.13 -9.46
CA HIS A 23 7.85 6.68 -9.69
C HIS A 23 7.23 5.85 -8.56
N VAL A 24 7.30 6.34 -7.31
CA VAL A 24 6.67 5.67 -6.17
C VAL A 24 5.15 5.79 -6.27
N ILE A 25 4.61 6.99 -6.47
CA ILE A 25 3.17 7.25 -6.49
C ILE A 25 2.48 6.49 -7.63
N VAL A 26 3.09 6.44 -8.82
CA VAL A 26 2.54 5.72 -9.97
C VAL A 26 2.32 4.23 -9.65
N LYS A 27 3.18 3.60 -8.85
CA LYS A 27 3.00 2.19 -8.43
C LYS A 27 1.76 1.93 -7.57
N PHE A 28 1.16 2.98 -7.00
CA PHE A 28 -0.04 2.88 -6.18
C PHE A 28 -1.31 3.31 -6.93
N ILE A 29 -1.19 3.73 -8.19
CA ILE A 29 -2.34 3.99 -9.05
C ILE A 29 -2.77 2.65 -9.66
N PRO A 30 -3.98 2.15 -9.37
CA PRO A 30 -4.47 0.92 -9.99
C PRO A 30 -4.56 1.11 -11.51
N GLU A 31 -3.94 0.22 -12.27
CA GLU A 31 -4.06 0.22 -13.73
C GLU A 31 -5.43 -0.32 -14.19
N VAL A 32 -6.05 -1.14 -13.34
CA VAL A 32 -7.37 -1.75 -13.55
C VAL A 32 -8.20 -1.67 -12.27
N GLU A 33 -9.52 -1.71 -12.44
CA GLU A 33 -10.45 -1.81 -11.31
C GLU A 33 -10.39 -3.26 -10.77
N PRO A 34 -10.23 -3.46 -9.46
CA PRO A 34 -10.15 -4.80 -8.89
C PRO A 34 -11.51 -5.51 -8.96
N GLU A 35 -11.48 -6.81 -9.24
CA GLU A 35 -12.69 -7.62 -9.31
C GLU A 35 -13.30 -7.83 -7.91
N PRO A 36 -14.63 -8.05 -7.79
CA PRO A 36 -15.29 -8.23 -6.50
C PRO A 36 -14.67 -9.34 -5.63
N GLU A 37 -14.23 -10.43 -6.24
CA GLU A 37 -13.61 -11.57 -5.55
C GLU A 37 -12.23 -11.22 -4.99
N GLU A 38 -11.47 -10.35 -5.67
CA GLU A 38 -10.16 -9.87 -5.18
C GLU A 38 -10.33 -8.98 -3.95
N ILE A 39 -11.37 -8.14 -3.95
CA ILE A 39 -11.72 -7.32 -2.78
C ILE A 39 -12.13 -8.22 -1.60
N GLU A 40 -12.92 -9.28 -1.86
CA GLU A 40 -13.29 -10.25 -0.83
C GLU A 40 -12.07 -10.97 -0.25
N ALA A 41 -11.17 -11.46 -1.09
CA ALA A 41 -9.95 -12.14 -0.65
C ALA A 41 -9.09 -11.26 0.29
N ILE A 42 -8.96 -9.96 -0.01
CA ILE A 42 -8.27 -9.01 0.87
C ILE A 42 -9.01 -8.85 2.21
N ARG A 43 -10.35 -8.79 2.18
CA ARG A 43 -11.17 -8.67 3.39
C ARG A 43 -11.05 -9.90 4.27
N GLU A 44 -11.14 -11.09 3.70
CA GLU A 44 -10.95 -12.36 4.39
C GLU A 44 -9.57 -12.46 5.01
N GLY A 45 -8.51 -12.16 4.25
CA GLY A 45 -7.13 -12.18 4.78
C GLY A 45 -6.91 -11.19 5.94
N ARG A 46 -7.56 -10.03 5.92
CA ARG A 46 -7.51 -9.08 7.04
C ARG A 46 -8.23 -9.61 8.28
N LYS A 47 -9.37 -10.27 8.09
CA LYS A 47 -10.14 -10.89 9.16
C LYS A 47 -9.36 -12.05 9.79
N ASP A 48 -8.83 -12.95 8.96
CA ASP A 48 -7.98 -14.07 9.38
C ASP A 48 -6.79 -13.57 10.20
N ARG A 49 -6.05 -12.58 9.69
CA ARG A 49 -4.94 -11.97 10.42
C ARG A 49 -5.35 -11.38 11.77
N ALA A 50 -6.54 -10.80 11.88
CA ALA A 50 -7.04 -10.22 13.12
C ALA A 50 -7.46 -11.29 14.14
N GLU A 51 -8.01 -12.41 13.68
CA GLU A 51 -8.48 -13.52 14.51
C GLU A 51 -7.35 -14.47 14.91
N ASN A 52 -6.46 -14.80 13.97
CA ASN A 52 -5.44 -15.83 14.09
C ASN A 52 -4.02 -15.27 14.23
N GLY A 53 -3.83 -13.96 14.04
CA GLY A 53 -2.52 -13.30 14.14
C GLY A 53 -1.62 -13.57 12.93
N THR A 54 -0.31 -13.47 13.16
CA THR A 54 0.74 -13.81 12.18
C THR A 54 1.87 -14.53 12.90
N VAL A 55 2.55 -15.44 12.22
CA VAL A 55 3.76 -16.10 12.76
C VAL A 55 5.03 -15.33 12.33
N SER A 56 6.07 -15.36 13.16
CA SER A 56 7.37 -14.80 12.75
C SER A 56 7.97 -15.64 11.62
N HIS A 57 8.70 -14.99 10.72
CA HIS A 57 9.41 -15.68 9.64
C HIS A 57 10.37 -16.76 10.15
N GLU A 58 11.03 -16.49 11.28
CA GLU A 58 11.98 -17.39 11.94
C GLU A 58 11.33 -18.58 12.65
N GLU A 59 10.01 -18.53 12.86
CA GLU A 59 9.24 -19.59 13.52
C GLU A 59 8.58 -20.54 12.50
N ILE A 60 8.77 -20.29 11.20
CA ILE A 60 8.27 -21.16 10.13
C ILE A 60 9.30 -22.26 9.87
N ASP A 61 8.86 -23.51 9.99
CA ASP A 61 9.63 -24.67 9.55
C ASP A 61 9.58 -24.76 8.02
N TRP A 62 10.61 -24.24 7.37
CA TRP A 62 10.73 -24.24 5.92
C TRP A 62 11.20 -25.60 5.36
N GLY A 63 11.65 -26.53 6.21
CA GLY A 63 12.27 -27.82 5.84
C GLY A 63 13.78 -27.89 6.04
#